data_AF-A0A435XV02-F1
#
_entry.id   AF-A0A435XV02-F1
#
_cell.length_a   1.000
_cell.length_b   1.000
_cell.length_c   1.000
_cell.angle_alpha   90.00
_cell.angle_beta   90.00
_cell.angle_gamma   90.00
#
_symmetry.space_group_name_H-M   'P 1'
#
loop_
_entity.id
_entity.type
_entity.pdbx_description
1 polymer ?
#
loop_
_entity_poly.entity_id
_entity_poly.type
_entity_poly.pdbx_seq_one_letter_code
_entity_poly.pdbx_strand_id
1 'polypeptide(L)'
;IHPYVTTAAIMDLHAMQDAENAVYFRQNREQRLGKRLEDVMAARDAGLGTFRASLEPLRSMLFYQPFIGGGSPLFADYIVFGALQWARIASPYQLLDDGDVVAQWFTRCLDLHGGLGRKVAAAA
;
A
#
# COMPACT_ATOMS: atom_id res chain seq x y z
N ILE A 1 -5.66 -6.53 1.77
CA ILE A 1 -4.63 -5.46 1.63
C ILE A 1 -3.92 -5.53 0.28
N HIS A 2 -2.95 -6.43 0.09
CA HIS A 2 -2.08 -6.49 -1.11
C HIS A 2 -2.79 -6.45 -2.48
N PRO A 3 -3.91 -7.18 -2.73
CA PRO A 3 -4.57 -7.12 -4.04
C PRO A 3 -5.10 -5.74 -4.37
N TYR A 4 -5.76 -5.06 -3.41
CA TYR A 4 -6.30 -3.72 -3.63
C TYR A 4 -5.19 -2.68 -3.82
N VAL A 5 -4.10 -2.77 -3.06
CA VAL A 5 -2.95 -1.87 -3.23
C VAL A 5 -2.39 -1.97 -4.65
N THR A 6 -2.26 -3.19 -5.18
CA THR A 6 -1.86 -3.40 -6.58
C THR A 6 -2.81 -2.69 -7.53
N THR A 7 -4.12 -2.88 -7.37
CA THR A 7 -5.14 -2.21 -8.21
C THR A 7 -5.02 -0.68 -8.15
N ALA A 8 -4.84 -0.12 -6.96
CA ALA A 8 -4.79 1.33 -6.76
C ALA A 8 -3.58 1.99 -7.43
N ALA A 9 -2.43 1.33 -7.39
CA ALA A 9 -1.15 1.87 -7.88
C ALA A 9 -0.72 1.35 -9.26
N ILE A 10 -1.50 0.49 -9.93
CA ILE A 10 -1.02 -0.27 -11.10
C ILE A 10 -0.48 0.59 -12.25
N MET A 11 -1.12 1.73 -12.51
CA MET A 11 -0.70 2.65 -13.57
C MET A 11 0.52 3.46 -13.17
N ASP A 12 0.61 3.89 -11.91
CA ASP A 12 1.77 4.60 -11.40
C ASP A 12 3.01 3.69 -11.43
N LEU A 13 2.84 2.43 -11.04
CA LEU A 13 3.88 1.41 -11.12
C LEU A 13 4.36 1.18 -12.56
N HIS A 14 3.44 1.13 -13.54
CA HIS A 14 3.81 1.04 -14.95
C HIS A 14 4.58 2.29 -15.39
N ALA A 15 4.17 3.49 -14.96
CA ALA A 15 4.83 4.75 -15.29
C ALA A 15 6.23 4.90 -14.64
N MET A 16 6.49 4.20 -13.54
CA MET A 16 7.80 4.17 -12.88
C MET A 16 8.83 3.27 -13.59
N GLN A 17 8.41 2.43 -14.53
CA GLN A 17 9.32 1.54 -15.23
C GLN A 17 10.13 2.30 -16.29
N ASP A 18 11.35 1.85 -16.57
CA ASP A 18 12.02 2.20 -17.82
C ASP A 18 11.28 1.60 -19.04
N ALA A 19 11.68 1.98 -20.25
CA ALA A 19 10.97 1.62 -21.47
C ALA A 19 10.86 0.10 -21.70
N GLU A 20 11.92 -0.65 -21.41
CA GLU A 20 11.92 -2.11 -21.60
C GLU A 20 11.03 -2.79 -20.56
N ASN A 21 11.18 -2.42 -19.30
CA ASN A 21 10.40 -2.96 -18.20
C ASN A 21 8.92 -2.57 -18.28
N ALA A 22 8.58 -1.40 -18.82
CA ALA A 22 7.19 -0.97 -19.01
C ALA A 22 6.43 -1.91 -19.96
N VAL A 23 7.07 -2.30 -21.08
CA VAL A 23 6.48 -3.23 -22.06
C VAL A 23 6.23 -4.59 -21.42
N TYR A 24 7.25 -5.16 -20.77
CA TYR A 24 7.12 -6.44 -20.08
C TYR A 24 6.08 -6.38 -18.94
N PHE A 25 6.10 -5.31 -18.14
CA PHE A 25 5.18 -5.11 -17.03
C PHE A 25 3.73 -5.12 -17.51
N ARG A 26 3.40 -4.34 -18.54
CA ARG A 26 2.05 -4.31 -19.10
C ARG A 26 1.63 -5.69 -19.58
N GLN A 27 2.42 -6.32 -20.44
CA GLN A 27 2.10 -7.63 -21.00
C GLN A 27 1.86 -8.67 -19.89
N ASN A 28 2.77 -8.75 -18.93
CA ASN A 28 2.67 -9.72 -17.84
C ASN A 28 1.48 -9.45 -16.92
N ARG A 29 1.23 -8.19 -16.56
CA ARG A 29 0.15 -7.82 -15.63
C ARG A 29 -1.21 -7.95 -16.28
N GLU A 30 -1.39 -7.52 -17.52
CA GLU A 30 -2.66 -7.68 -18.24
C GLU A 30 -2.99 -9.16 -18.47
N GLN A 31 -1.99 -9.99 -18.81
CA GLN A 31 -2.17 -11.44 -18.91
C GLN A 31 -2.62 -12.05 -17.57
N ARG A 32 -2.00 -11.65 -16.46
CA ARG A 32 -2.34 -12.18 -15.12
C ARG A 32 -3.68 -11.68 -14.59
N LEU A 33 -4.05 -10.45 -14.92
CA LEU A 33 -5.28 -9.80 -14.44
C LEU A 33 -6.48 -10.03 -15.37
N GLY A 34 -6.24 -10.45 -16.61
CA GLY A 34 -7.28 -10.68 -17.63
C GLY A 34 -7.98 -9.40 -18.10
N LYS A 35 -7.36 -8.23 -17.86
CA LYS A 35 -7.91 -6.89 -18.13
C LYS A 35 -6.78 -5.94 -18.49
N ARG A 36 -7.11 -4.86 -19.18
CA ARG A 36 -6.15 -3.77 -19.41
C ARG A 36 -5.81 -3.06 -18.10
N LEU A 37 -4.61 -2.49 -18.00
CA LEU A 37 -4.19 -1.78 -16.79
C LEU A 37 -5.12 -0.61 -16.46
N GLU A 38 -5.65 0.08 -17.49
CA GLU A 38 -6.58 1.18 -17.32
C GLU A 38 -7.90 0.73 -16.67
N ASP A 39 -8.45 -0.41 -17.10
CA ASP A 39 -9.69 -0.98 -16.55
C ASP A 39 -9.50 -1.48 -15.11
N VAL A 40 -8.30 -1.95 -14.78
CA VAL A 40 -7.95 -2.33 -13.41
C VAL A 40 -7.92 -1.09 -12.52
N MET A 41 -7.19 -0.04 -12.93
CA MET A 41 -7.10 1.20 -12.16
C MET A 41 -8.46 1.87 -11.98
N ALA A 42 -9.34 1.83 -12.99
CA ALA A 42 -10.67 2.42 -12.93
C ALA A 42 -11.55 1.89 -11.76
N ALA A 43 -11.25 0.68 -11.26
CA ALA A 43 -11.97 0.11 -10.12
C ALA A 43 -11.47 0.61 -8.74
N ARG A 44 -10.36 1.37 -8.68
CA ARG A 44 -9.73 1.71 -7.39
C ARG A 44 -10.63 2.59 -6.51
N ASP A 45 -11.25 3.63 -7.07
CA ASP A 45 -12.01 4.61 -6.28
C ASP A 45 -13.28 3.95 -5.70
N ALA A 46 -14.01 3.18 -6.52
CA ALA A 46 -15.16 2.40 -6.08
C ALA A 46 -14.79 1.32 -5.04
N GLY A 47 -13.57 0.77 -5.13
CA GLY A 47 -13.06 -0.23 -4.19
C GLY A 47 -12.51 0.34 -2.88
N LEU A 48 -12.28 1.65 -2.77
CA LEU A 48 -11.61 2.26 -1.62
C LEU A 48 -12.37 2.06 -0.31
N GLY A 49 -13.70 2.24 -0.34
CA GLY A 49 -14.54 2.02 0.83
C GLY A 49 -14.45 0.59 1.36
N THR A 50 -14.54 -0.41 0.47
CA THR A 50 -14.40 -1.83 0.81
C THR A 50 -13.01 -2.15 1.35
N PHE A 51 -11.96 -1.58 0.76
CA PHE A 51 -10.60 -1.73 1.27
C PHE A 51 -10.47 -1.17 2.69
N ARG A 52 -10.93 0.06 2.92
CA ARG A 52 -10.88 0.70 4.24
C ARG A 52 -11.69 -0.08 5.27
N ALA A 53 -12.87 -0.59 4.91
CA ALA A 53 -13.67 -1.45 5.78
C ALA A 53 -12.93 -2.76 6.14
N SER A 54 -12.19 -3.35 5.19
CA SER A 54 -11.41 -4.58 5.44
C SER A 54 -10.28 -4.42 6.47
N LEU A 55 -9.89 -3.18 6.80
CA LEU A 55 -8.87 -2.88 7.81
C LEU A 55 -9.43 -2.85 9.24
N GLU A 56 -10.73 -3.05 9.44
CA GLU A 56 -11.35 -2.94 10.75
C GLU A 56 -10.73 -3.84 11.84
N PRO A 57 -10.36 -5.11 11.56
CA PRO A 57 -9.67 -5.94 12.55
C PRO A 57 -8.32 -5.34 12.98
N LEU A 58 -7.61 -4.69 12.05
CA LEU A 58 -6.35 -4.03 12.33
C LEU A 58 -6.58 -2.77 13.19
N ARG A 59 -7.63 -1.98 12.90
CA ARG A 59 -8.02 -0.83 13.73
C ARG A 59 -8.37 -1.24 15.16
N SER A 60 -9.23 -2.25 15.29
CA SER A 60 -9.67 -2.78 16.58
C SER A 60 -8.48 -3.20 17.46
N MET A 61 -7.48 -3.86 16.88
CA MET A 61 -6.25 -4.22 17.59
C MET A 61 -5.38 -3.00 17.91
N LEU A 62 -5.06 -2.18 16.91
CA LEU A 62 -4.15 -1.04 17.06
C LEU A 62 -4.69 0.08 17.95
N PHE A 63 -6.00 0.06 18.24
CA PHE A 63 -6.60 0.93 19.24
C PHE A 63 -6.03 0.65 20.65
N TYR A 64 -5.71 -0.61 20.96
CA TYR A 64 -5.22 -1.02 22.29
C TYR A 64 -3.71 -1.19 22.37
N GLN A 65 -3.02 -1.39 21.25
CA GLN A 65 -1.58 -1.67 21.22
C GLN A 65 -0.86 -0.94 20.07
N PRO A 66 0.41 -0.54 20.26
CA PRO A 66 1.11 0.30 19.29
C PRO A 66 1.50 -0.43 18.00
N PHE A 67 1.65 -1.75 18.03
CA PHE A 67 2.05 -2.60 16.90
C PHE A 67 1.19 -3.86 16.81
N ILE A 68 1.22 -4.57 15.69
CA ILE A 68 0.63 -5.92 15.56
C ILE A 68 1.30 -6.87 16.56
N GLY A 69 2.61 -6.71 16.78
CA GLY A 69 3.37 -7.43 17.80
C GLY A 69 3.12 -7.02 19.26
N GLY A 70 2.14 -6.15 19.55
CA GLY A 70 1.90 -5.64 20.89
C GLY A 70 2.77 -4.42 21.18
N GLY A 71 3.65 -4.52 22.19
CA GLY A 71 4.51 -3.40 22.61
C GLY A 71 5.65 -3.07 21.63
N SER A 72 6.06 -4.02 20.79
CA SER A 72 7.12 -3.86 19.78
C SER A 72 6.70 -4.51 18.47
N PRO A 73 7.23 -4.07 17.32
CA PRO A 73 6.91 -4.68 16.04
C PRO A 73 7.42 -6.12 15.96
N LEU A 74 6.63 -6.99 15.32
CA LEU A 74 7.05 -8.32 14.91
C LEU A 74 7.08 -8.40 13.38
N PHE A 75 7.44 -9.58 12.86
CA PHE A 75 7.42 -9.80 11.41
C PHE A 75 6.05 -9.53 10.77
N ALA A 76 4.96 -9.77 11.51
CA ALA A 76 3.61 -9.47 11.06
C ALA A 76 3.40 -7.99 10.75
N ASP A 77 3.99 -7.08 11.52
CA ASP A 77 3.97 -5.64 11.24
C ASP A 77 4.58 -5.35 9.86
N TYR A 78 5.73 -5.97 9.57
CA TYR A 78 6.44 -5.74 8.32
C TYR A 78 5.70 -6.26 7.09
N ILE A 79 4.89 -7.33 7.22
CA ILE A 79 4.05 -7.83 6.12
C ILE A 79 3.01 -6.79 5.72
N VAL A 80 2.30 -6.20 6.69
CA VAL A 80 1.27 -5.20 6.40
C VAL A 80 1.90 -3.86 6.02
N PHE A 81 2.98 -3.47 6.71
CA PHE A 81 3.71 -2.25 6.45
C PHE A 81 4.29 -2.25 5.04
N GLY A 82 4.84 -3.37 4.58
CA GLY A 82 5.42 -3.49 3.25
C GLY A 82 4.44 -3.13 2.14
N ALA A 83 3.17 -3.57 2.25
CA ALA A 83 2.14 -3.22 1.27
C ALA A 83 1.87 -1.71 1.23
N LEU A 84 1.72 -1.06 2.39
CA LEU A 84 1.43 0.38 2.48
C LEU A 84 2.65 1.23 2.12
N GLN A 85 3.85 0.78 2.50
CA GLN A 85 5.10 1.45 2.15
C GLN A 85 5.32 1.44 0.65
N TRP A 86 5.06 0.30 0.00
CA TRP A 86 5.13 0.20 -1.45
C TRP A 86 4.13 1.15 -2.13
N ALA A 87 2.89 1.23 -1.63
CA ALA A 87 1.91 2.20 -2.13
C ALA A 87 2.41 3.65 -1.98
N ARG A 88 2.89 4.02 -0.78
CA ARG A 88 3.37 5.37 -0.45
C ARG A 88 4.45 5.86 -1.42
N ILE A 89 5.39 5.00 -1.79
CA ILE A 89 6.50 5.37 -2.67
C ILE A 89 6.12 5.32 -4.15
N ALA A 90 5.07 4.57 -4.50
CA ALA A 90 4.69 4.34 -5.89
C ALA A 90 3.59 5.27 -6.39
N SER A 91 2.66 5.70 -5.53
CA SER A 91 1.46 6.41 -5.94
C SER A 91 1.10 7.53 -4.96
N PRO A 92 0.69 8.72 -5.45
CA PRO A 92 0.13 9.76 -4.59
C PRO A 92 -1.29 9.43 -4.11
N TYR A 93 -1.88 8.30 -4.54
CA TYR A 93 -3.23 7.92 -4.18
C TYR A 93 -3.39 7.60 -2.68
N GLN A 94 -4.29 8.32 -2.03
CA GLN A 94 -4.49 8.26 -0.58
C GLN A 94 -5.34 7.04 -0.16
N LEU A 95 -4.68 5.95 0.24
CA LEU A 95 -5.34 4.73 0.71
C LEU A 95 -6.00 4.87 2.09
N LEU A 96 -5.39 5.65 2.99
CA LEU A 96 -5.80 5.82 4.38
C LEU A 96 -6.07 7.30 4.66
N ASP A 97 -7.05 7.58 5.52
CA ASP A 97 -7.25 8.93 6.03
C ASP A 97 -6.20 9.26 7.10
N ASP A 98 -5.76 10.51 7.20
CA ASP A 98 -4.68 10.93 8.10
C ASP A 98 -4.99 10.69 9.59
N GLY A 99 -6.27 10.72 9.95
CA GLY A 99 -6.75 10.42 11.30
C GLY A 99 -6.88 8.93 11.64
N ASP A 100 -6.68 8.03 10.67
CA ASP A 100 -6.84 6.59 10.88
C ASP A 100 -5.75 6.03 11.80
N VAL A 101 -6.13 5.21 12.79
CA VAL A 101 -5.18 4.53 13.69
C VAL A 101 -4.19 3.63 12.93
N VAL A 102 -4.58 3.12 11.77
CA VAL A 102 -3.66 2.39 10.86
C VAL A 102 -2.62 3.33 10.27
N ALA A 103 -2.99 4.56 9.90
CA ALA A 103 -2.03 5.55 9.40
C ALA A 103 -1.03 5.98 10.49
N GLN A 104 -1.48 6.08 11.73
CA GLN A 104 -0.62 6.36 12.88
C GLN A 104 0.35 5.21 13.17
N TRP A 105 -0.13 3.96 13.13
CA TRP A 105 0.73 2.77 13.22
C TRP A 105 1.74 2.71 12.08
N PHE A 106 1.31 2.98 10.85
CA PHE A 106 2.18 3.03 9.69
C PHE A 106 3.29 4.09 9.87
N THR A 107 2.95 5.26 10.42
CA THR A 107 3.91 6.31 10.78
C THR A 107 4.93 5.83 11.81
N ARG A 108 4.49 5.13 12.87
CA ARG A 108 5.42 4.51 13.83
C ARG A 108 6.36 3.52 13.16
N CYS A 109 5.86 2.70 12.23
CA CYS A 109 6.69 1.77 11.47
C CYS A 109 7.73 2.47 10.57
N LEU A 110 7.39 3.63 9.98
CA LEU A 110 8.33 4.44 9.20
C LEU A 110 9.53 4.92 10.03
N ASP A 111 9.34 5.15 11.33
CA ASP A 111 10.37 5.62 12.27
C ASP A 111 11.29 4.51 12.79
N LEU A 112 10.92 3.24 12.60
CA LEU A 112 11.74 2.10 13.00
C LEU A 112 13.10 2.10 12.28
N HIS A 113 14.09 1.48 12.93
CA HIS A 113 15.43 1.28 12.38
C HIS A 113 16.11 2.60 11.97
N GLY A 114 15.94 3.65 12.79
CA GLY A 114 16.49 4.98 12.52
C GLY A 114 15.83 5.68 11.34
N GLY A 115 14.52 5.47 11.13
CA GLY A 115 13.77 6.09 10.04
C GLY A 115 14.02 5.46 8.67
N LEU A 116 14.35 4.17 8.60
CA LEU A 116 14.69 3.51 7.34
C LEU A 116 13.55 3.62 6.31
N GLY A 117 12.29 3.50 6.75
CA GLY A 117 11.12 3.63 5.88
C GLY A 117 10.93 5.02 5.28
N ARG A 118 11.59 6.05 5.83
CA ARG A 118 11.50 7.44 5.36
C ARG A 118 12.60 7.84 4.38
N LYS A 119 13.62 7.00 4.17
CA LYS A 119 14.74 7.34 3.26
C LYS A 119 14.30 7.55 1.81
N VAL A 120 13.19 6.93 1.42
CA VAL A 120 12.55 7.15 0.12
C VAL A 120 11.38 8.11 0.30
N ALA A 121 11.36 9.17 -0.49
CA ALA A 121 10.25 10.14 -0.51
C ALA A 121 8.93 9.45 -0.88
N ALA A 122 7.81 9.99 -0.40
CA ALA A 122 6.51 9.57 -0.92
C ALA A 122 6.36 10.07 -2.36
N ALA A 123 5.55 9.39 -3.16
CA ALA A 123 5.17 9.89 -4.48
C ALA A 123 4.45 11.25 -4.35
N ALA A 124 4.71 12.14 -5.31
CA ALA A 124 4.17 13.51 -5.37
C ALA A 124 3.03 13.61 -6.38
#